data_AF-A0A1G6CA62-F1
#
_entry.id   AF-A0A1G6CA62-F1
#
_cell.length_a   1.000
_cell.length_b   1.000
_cell.length_c   1.000
_cell.angle_alpha   90.00
_cell.angle_beta   90.00
_cell.angle_gamma   90.00
#
_symmetry.space_group_name_H-M   'P 1'
#
loop_
_entity.id
_entity.type
_entity.pdbx_description
1 polymer ?
#
loop_
_entity_poly.entity_id
_entity_poly.type
_entity_poly.pdbx_seq_one_letter_code
_entity_poly.pdbx_strand_id
1 'polypeptide(L)'
;MQKKILITVLVVFGILIVLFFTMLTVSIITEDISIKDVEFSFNYTYETSGNEKYTNNGNYNWYKTLDEAQKDKSIIHDFYGIDNFDELNLFYSLENSSMVRKFYSVPKKPKEGYRIITMDYLKKDNMYSQIVNFDSKVVNMYEQDGYKYDCADSVIQSLMLYNNLSIPFINTEGNIVYIGFWSNGKELESTTIDNVPFTDIIDISYDDGKVYYMWIYDGPDIREKLSEINGKCTYRKLIELLNIEYVSDDNLD
;
A
#
# COMPACT_ATOMS: atom_id res chain seq x y z
N MET A 1 40.60 -11.81 -53.32
CA MET A 1 39.50 -10.89 -52.94
C MET A 1 38.36 -11.64 -52.26
N GLN A 2 37.85 -12.75 -52.82
CA GLN A 2 36.74 -13.54 -52.26
C GLN A 2 36.95 -14.11 -50.84
N LYS A 3 38.15 -14.59 -50.48
CA LYS A 3 38.43 -15.11 -49.12
C LYS A 3 38.29 -14.05 -48.01
N LYS A 4 38.68 -12.79 -48.27
CA LYS A 4 38.54 -11.70 -47.30
C LYS A 4 37.08 -11.33 -47.08
N ILE A 5 36.29 -11.28 -48.15
CA ILE A 5 34.85 -11.03 -48.10
C ILE A 5 34.13 -12.12 -47.29
N LEU A 6 34.47 -13.40 -47.52
CA LEU A 6 33.89 -14.52 -46.78
C LEU A 6 34.17 -14.45 -45.27
N ILE A 7 35.40 -14.12 -44.89
CA ILE A 7 35.79 -13.96 -43.48
C ILE A 7 35.02 -12.80 -42.84
N THR A 8 34.91 -11.66 -43.54
CA THR A 8 34.14 -10.50 -43.04
C THR A 8 32.66 -10.85 -42.82
N VAL A 9 32.03 -11.57 -43.76
CA VAL A 9 30.64 -12.00 -43.63
C VAL A 9 30.45 -12.94 -42.44
N LEU A 10 31.36 -13.89 -42.22
CA LEU A 10 31.30 -14.81 -41.08
C LEU A 10 31.47 -14.08 -39.73
N VAL A 11 32.34 -13.07 -39.66
CA VAL A 11 32.52 -12.26 -38.45
C VAL A 11 31.27 -11.44 -38.15
N VAL A 12 30.69 -10.77 -39.15
CA VAL A 12 29.45 -9.99 -38.99
C VAL A 12 28.30 -10.90 -38.57
N PHE A 13 28.18 -12.08 -39.18
CA PHE A 13 27.14 -13.06 -38.82
C PHE A 13 27.34 -13.59 -37.39
N GLY A 14 28.58 -13.84 -36.97
CA GLY A 14 28.90 -14.22 -35.60
C GLY A 14 28.51 -13.16 -34.57
N ILE A 15 28.76 -11.88 -34.87
CA ILE A 15 28.36 -10.76 -33.99
C ILE A 15 26.82 -10.67 -33.90
N LEU A 16 26.11 -10.82 -35.03
CA LEU A 16 24.65 -10.80 -35.05
C LEU A 16 24.04 -11.95 -34.24
N ILE A 17 24.62 -13.15 -34.31
CA ILE A 17 24.18 -14.29 -33.50
C ILE A 17 24.35 -13.98 -32.01
N VAL A 18 25.50 -13.44 -31.59
CA VAL A 18 25.75 -13.08 -30.19
C VAL A 18 24.78 -12.00 -29.70
N LEU A 19 24.51 -10.98 -30.52
CA LEU A 19 23.51 -9.94 -30.20
C LEU A 19 22.09 -10.51 -30.10
N PHE A 20 21.72 -11.43 -30.98
CA PHE A 20 20.42 -12.08 -30.95
C PHE A 20 20.25 -12.91 -29.67
N PHE A 21 21.23 -13.75 -29.34
CA PHE A 21 21.16 -14.56 -28.12
C PHE A 21 21.21 -13.69 -26.86
N THR A 22 22.00 -12.62 -26.82
CA THR A 22 21.98 -11.69 -25.66
C THR A 22 20.63 -11.00 -25.52
N MET A 23 20.00 -10.53 -26.59
CA MET A 23 18.64 -9.98 -26.55
C MET A 23 17.61 -11.02 -26.10
N LEU A 24 17.67 -12.25 -26.62
CA LEU A 24 16.78 -13.33 -26.23
C LEU A 24 16.94 -13.68 -24.74
N THR A 25 18.18 -13.76 -24.26
CA THR A 25 18.47 -14.09 -22.86
C THR A 25 18.02 -12.96 -21.95
N VAL A 26 18.21 -11.69 -22.34
CA VAL A 26 17.64 -10.54 -21.63
C VAL A 26 16.12 -10.64 -21.61
N SER A 27 15.44 -10.87 -22.75
CA SER A 27 13.98 -11.02 -22.79
C SER A 27 13.44 -12.16 -21.92
N ILE A 28 14.13 -13.31 -21.87
CA ILE A 28 13.74 -14.46 -21.03
C ILE A 28 13.99 -14.16 -19.54
N ILE A 29 15.06 -13.44 -19.21
CA ILE A 29 15.36 -13.04 -17.83
C ILE A 29 14.44 -11.88 -17.38
N THR A 30 13.98 -11.04 -18.31
CA THR A 30 13.03 -9.94 -18.07
C THR A 30 11.58 -10.38 -18.29
N GLU A 31 11.27 -11.68 -18.30
CA GLU A 31 9.89 -12.12 -18.28
C GLU A 31 9.30 -11.70 -16.93
N ASP A 32 8.44 -10.69 -16.94
CA ASP A 32 7.88 -10.09 -15.73
C ASP A 32 7.20 -11.17 -14.88
N ILE A 33 7.82 -11.50 -13.75
CA ILE A 33 7.26 -12.47 -12.81
C ILE A 33 6.02 -11.82 -12.18
N SER A 34 4.85 -12.40 -12.43
CA SER A 34 3.62 -11.95 -11.78
C SER A 34 3.68 -12.28 -10.29
N ILE A 35 3.43 -11.28 -9.45
CA ILE A 35 3.45 -11.46 -7.99
C ILE A 35 2.40 -12.47 -7.52
N LYS A 36 1.31 -12.64 -8.30
CA LYS A 36 0.16 -13.46 -7.93
C LYS A 36 0.50 -14.93 -7.60
N ASP A 37 1.61 -15.41 -8.15
CA ASP A 37 2.12 -16.79 -8.03
C ASP A 37 3.29 -16.93 -7.05
N VAL A 38 3.80 -15.84 -6.50
CA VAL A 38 4.94 -15.87 -5.57
C VAL A 38 4.45 -16.37 -4.22
N GLU A 39 5.09 -17.44 -3.71
CA GLU A 39 4.84 -17.93 -2.36
C GLU A 39 5.39 -16.95 -1.32
N PHE A 40 4.58 -16.61 -0.33
CA PHE A 40 5.01 -15.90 0.86
C PHE A 40 4.38 -16.49 2.12
N SER A 41 4.98 -16.17 3.26
CA SER A 41 4.43 -16.54 4.57
C SER A 41 3.44 -15.48 5.03
N PHE A 42 2.18 -15.87 5.18
CA PHE A 42 1.13 -15.07 5.78
C PHE A 42 0.82 -15.62 7.17
N ASN A 43 1.20 -14.88 8.20
CA ASN A 43 0.83 -15.18 9.56
C ASN A 43 -0.30 -14.25 9.95
N TYR A 44 -1.54 -14.75 9.91
CA TYR A 44 -2.66 -14.03 10.46
C TYR A 44 -2.49 -13.93 11.98
N THR A 45 -2.05 -12.77 12.45
CA THR A 45 -1.86 -12.48 13.88
C THR A 45 -2.84 -11.40 14.31
N TYR A 46 -4.14 -11.71 14.21
CA TYR A 46 -5.13 -10.91 14.93
C TYR A 46 -5.16 -11.36 16.39
N GLU A 47 -4.08 -11.03 17.11
CA GLU A 47 -4.19 -10.97 18.55
C GLU A 47 -4.84 -9.63 18.90
N THR A 48 -5.93 -9.68 19.67
CA THR A 48 -6.48 -8.55 20.41
C THR A 48 -5.47 -7.87 21.36
N SER A 49 -4.20 -8.31 21.40
CA SER A 49 -3.09 -7.73 22.15
C SER A 49 -2.71 -6.31 21.70
N GLY A 50 -3.09 -5.90 20.48
CA GLY A 50 -3.00 -4.49 20.05
C GLY A 50 -3.86 -3.55 20.90
N ASN A 51 -5.02 -4.01 21.39
CA ASN A 51 -5.82 -3.22 22.31
C ASN A 51 -5.10 -3.04 23.65
N GLU A 52 -4.47 -4.07 24.23
CA GLU A 52 -3.83 -3.93 25.55
C GLU A 52 -2.66 -2.94 25.58
N LYS A 53 -1.91 -2.81 24.48
CA LYS A 53 -0.78 -1.89 24.40
C LYS A 53 -1.19 -0.41 24.43
N TYR A 54 -2.38 -0.08 23.92
CA TYR A 54 -2.85 1.31 23.79
C TYR A 54 -4.09 1.65 24.60
N THR A 55 -4.80 0.67 25.19
CA THR A 55 -6.03 0.91 25.96
C THR A 55 -5.84 1.03 27.48
N ASN A 56 -4.66 0.75 28.06
CA ASN A 56 -4.54 0.79 29.53
C ASN A 56 -3.24 1.32 30.18
N ASN A 57 -2.19 1.71 29.46
CA ASN A 57 -0.92 2.16 30.12
C ASN A 57 -0.09 3.23 29.38
N GLY A 58 -0.59 3.86 28.32
CA GLY A 58 0.11 5.00 27.71
C GLY A 58 -0.12 6.28 28.53
N ASN A 59 0.94 6.87 29.08
CA ASN A 59 0.89 8.23 29.63
C ASN A 59 0.77 9.23 28.46
N TYR A 60 -0.44 9.37 27.90
CA TYR A 60 -0.73 10.36 26.88
C TYR A 60 -1.03 11.71 27.51
N ASN A 61 -0.51 12.77 26.89
CA ASN A 61 -0.99 14.12 27.07
C ASN A 61 -2.30 14.28 26.31
N TRP A 62 -3.26 14.91 26.96
CA TRP A 62 -4.60 15.14 26.44
C TRP A 62 -4.84 16.63 26.25
N TYR A 63 -5.44 16.97 25.12
CA TYR A 63 -5.65 18.33 24.65
C TYR A 63 -7.13 18.56 24.37
N LYS A 64 -7.58 19.81 24.50
CA LYS A 64 -8.99 20.16 24.25
C LYS A 64 -9.30 20.24 22.76
N THR A 65 -8.28 20.49 21.94
CA THR A 65 -8.41 20.64 20.50
C THR A 65 -7.41 19.76 19.76
N LEU A 66 -7.77 19.33 18.55
CA LEU A 66 -6.89 18.55 17.69
C LEU A 66 -5.65 19.36 17.25
N ASP A 67 -5.78 20.68 17.09
CA ASP A 67 -4.67 21.56 16.73
C ASP A 67 -3.61 21.66 17.83
N GLU A 68 -4.01 21.62 19.10
CA GLU A 68 -3.09 21.54 20.24
C GLU A 68 -2.40 20.17 20.26
N ALA A 69 -3.17 19.09 20.11
CA ALA A 69 -2.67 17.72 20.06
C ALA A 69 -1.64 17.50 18.94
N GLN A 70 -1.90 18.01 17.73
CA GLN A 70 -1.03 17.88 16.57
C GLN A 70 0.32 18.59 16.73
N LYS A 71 0.41 19.57 17.63
CA LYS A 71 1.68 20.23 17.96
C LYS A 71 2.55 19.41 18.91
N ASP A 72 1.95 18.48 19.67
CA ASP A 72 2.71 17.61 20.55
C ASP A 72 3.28 16.41 19.79
N LYS A 73 4.59 16.50 19.53
CA LYS A 73 5.40 15.49 18.83
C LYS A 73 6.26 14.67 19.80
N SER A 74 6.01 14.77 21.11
CA SER A 74 6.91 14.27 22.17
C SER A 74 7.20 12.77 22.12
N ILE A 75 6.34 11.97 21.49
CA ILE A 75 6.50 10.51 21.35
C ILE A 75 6.92 10.07 19.95
N ILE A 76 7.11 11.00 19.02
CA ILE A 76 7.61 10.69 17.67
C ILE A 76 9.14 10.61 17.74
N HIS A 77 9.69 9.42 17.49
CA HIS A 77 11.13 9.18 17.53
C HIS A 77 11.77 9.16 16.14
N ASP A 78 11.00 8.79 15.11
CA ASP A 78 11.43 8.81 13.72
C ASP A 78 10.42 9.63 12.91
N PHE A 79 10.95 10.61 12.17
CA PHE A 79 10.16 11.48 11.31
C PHE A 79 10.13 10.99 9.86
N TYR A 80 10.66 9.81 9.56
CA TYR A 80 10.71 9.23 8.21
C TYR A 80 11.28 10.20 7.16
N GLY A 81 12.33 10.93 7.57
CA GLY A 81 12.99 11.93 6.74
C GLY A 81 12.13 13.16 6.46
N ILE A 82 11.11 13.47 7.26
CA ILE A 82 10.36 14.73 7.19
C ILE A 82 11.08 15.78 8.02
N ASP A 83 11.49 16.85 7.36
CA ASP A 83 12.23 17.95 7.99
C ASP A 83 11.27 18.95 8.65
N ASN A 84 10.11 19.21 8.03
CA ASN A 84 9.05 20.04 8.59
C ASN A 84 7.65 19.46 8.32
N PHE A 85 6.76 19.52 9.32
CA PHE A 85 5.36 19.08 9.19
C PHE A 85 4.54 20.01 8.32
N ASP A 86 4.98 21.26 8.14
CA ASP A 86 4.31 22.20 7.23
C ASP A 86 4.44 21.79 5.75
N GLU A 87 5.36 20.87 5.44
CA GLU A 87 5.52 20.28 4.09
C GLU A 87 4.50 19.17 3.82
N LEU A 88 3.73 18.75 4.84
CA LEU A 88 2.77 17.68 4.73
C LEU A 88 1.43 18.20 4.19
N ASN A 89 0.97 17.61 3.10
CA ASN A 89 -0.30 17.96 2.48
C ASN A 89 -1.39 17.01 2.97
N LEU A 90 -2.26 17.49 3.86
CA LEU A 90 -3.44 16.73 4.31
C LEU A 90 -4.38 16.53 3.12
N PHE A 91 -4.64 15.27 2.76
CA PHE A 91 -5.60 14.95 1.69
C PHE A 91 -6.84 14.20 2.20
N TYR A 92 -6.75 13.55 3.36
CA TYR A 92 -7.90 12.83 3.92
C TYR A 92 -7.85 12.69 5.44
N SER A 93 -9.02 12.55 6.07
CA SER A 93 -9.17 12.34 7.51
C SER A 93 -10.34 11.41 7.80
N LEU A 94 -10.09 10.36 8.59
CA LEU A 94 -11.11 9.49 9.17
C LEU A 94 -11.32 9.85 10.64
N GLU A 95 -12.56 9.86 11.09
CA GLU A 95 -12.89 10.14 12.47
C GLU A 95 -14.06 9.26 12.94
N ASN A 96 -13.90 8.66 14.12
CA ASN A 96 -14.96 7.96 14.82
C ASN A 96 -15.03 8.46 16.27
N SER A 97 -15.70 7.72 17.16
CA SER A 97 -15.83 8.09 18.57
C SER A 97 -14.54 7.96 19.38
N SER A 98 -13.61 7.08 18.96
CA SER A 98 -12.40 6.72 19.71
C SER A 98 -11.11 7.24 19.11
N MET A 99 -11.10 7.69 17.85
CA MET A 99 -9.89 8.05 17.13
C MET A 99 -10.14 9.03 15.98
N VAL A 100 -9.12 9.85 15.70
CA VAL A 100 -8.93 10.56 14.42
C VAL A 100 -7.69 9.98 13.73
N ARG A 101 -7.79 9.66 12.45
CA ARG A 101 -6.67 9.24 11.60
C ARG A 101 -6.56 10.20 10.42
N LYS A 102 -5.43 10.89 10.31
CA LYS A 102 -5.15 11.83 9.22
C LYS A 102 -4.13 11.25 8.26
N PHE A 103 -4.32 11.50 6.97
CA PHE A 103 -3.44 11.06 5.90
C PHE A 103 -2.85 12.25 5.16
N TYR A 104 -1.54 12.27 5.05
CA TYR A 104 -0.79 13.34 4.40
C TYR A 104 0.05 12.78 3.27
N SER A 105 0.08 13.45 2.11
CA SER A 105 1.08 13.17 1.09
C SER A 105 2.39 13.86 1.46
N VAL A 106 3.50 13.20 1.15
CA VAL A 106 4.85 13.71 1.39
C VAL A 106 5.48 14.10 0.06
N PRO A 107 6.12 15.28 -0.04
CA PRO A 107 6.89 15.65 -1.23
C PRO A 107 7.94 14.58 -1.55
N LYS A 108 7.98 14.16 -2.82
CA LYS A 108 8.87 13.08 -3.26
C LYS A 108 10.33 13.52 -3.22
N LYS A 109 11.14 12.80 -2.44
CA LYS A 109 12.60 12.97 -2.42
C LYS A 109 13.26 12.15 -3.54
N PRO A 110 14.45 12.54 -4.04
CA PRO A 110 15.14 11.79 -5.09
C PRO A 110 15.41 10.34 -4.66
N LYS A 111 15.11 9.39 -5.54
CA LYS A 111 15.31 7.93 -5.35
C LYS A 111 14.39 7.27 -4.30
N GLU A 112 13.36 7.97 -3.84
CA GLU A 112 12.31 7.39 -3.00
C GLU A 112 11.02 7.20 -3.83
N GLY A 113 10.21 6.24 -3.39
CA GLY A 113 8.83 6.12 -3.84
C GLY A 113 7.97 7.29 -3.38
N TYR A 114 6.74 7.35 -3.90
CA TYR A 114 5.73 8.27 -3.42
C TYR A 114 5.25 7.80 -2.04
N ARG A 115 5.20 8.71 -1.08
CA ARG A 115 4.93 8.36 0.32
C ARG A 115 3.77 9.13 0.87
N ILE A 116 3.09 8.49 1.82
CA ILE A 116 2.15 9.14 2.71
C ILE A 116 2.57 8.97 4.16
N ILE A 117 2.10 9.87 5.01
CA ILE A 117 2.13 9.75 6.46
C ILE A 117 0.73 9.54 6.99
N THR A 118 0.61 8.58 7.90
CA THR A 118 -0.58 8.40 8.73
C THR A 118 -0.30 8.91 10.13
N MET A 119 -1.20 9.75 10.66
CA MET A 119 -1.15 10.22 12.04
C MET A 119 -2.43 9.85 12.78
N ASP A 120 -2.31 9.14 13.90
CA ASP A 120 -3.45 8.77 14.73
C ASP A 120 -3.49 9.55 16.04
N TYR A 121 -4.71 9.89 16.44
CA TYR A 121 -5.03 10.61 17.68
C TYR A 121 -6.16 9.88 18.37
N LEU A 122 -6.00 9.50 19.64
CA LEU A 122 -7.08 8.91 20.42
C LEU A 122 -8.05 9.99 20.89
N LYS A 123 -9.33 9.65 20.99
CA LYS A 123 -10.40 10.50 21.51
C LYS A 123 -10.95 9.92 22.81
N LYS A 124 -11.11 10.79 23.81
CA LYS A 124 -11.73 10.45 25.09
C LYS A 124 -12.28 11.72 25.73
N ASP A 125 -13.50 11.68 26.27
CA ASP A 125 -14.10 12.79 27.04
C ASP A 125 -14.03 14.17 26.35
N ASN A 126 -14.25 14.22 25.03
CA ASN A 126 -14.09 15.41 24.17
C ASN A 126 -12.68 16.00 24.14
N MET A 127 -11.67 15.18 24.45
CA MET A 127 -10.25 15.49 24.33
C MET A 127 -9.59 14.61 23.29
N TYR A 128 -8.46 15.09 22.80
CA TYR A 128 -7.60 14.41 21.84
C TYR A 128 -6.25 14.11 22.50
N SER A 129 -5.70 12.92 22.31
CA SER A 129 -4.31 12.66 22.70
C SER A 129 -3.35 13.40 21.77
N GLN A 130 -2.08 13.56 22.17
CA GLN A 130 -0.99 13.76 21.20
C GLN A 130 -0.97 12.68 20.09
N ILE A 131 -0.11 12.83 19.08
CA ILE A 131 0.05 11.85 17.99
C ILE A 131 0.51 10.51 18.58
N VAL A 132 -0.34 9.47 18.58
CA VAL A 132 -0.03 8.15 19.17
C VAL A 132 0.58 7.16 18.18
N ASN A 133 0.35 7.39 16.89
CA ASN A 133 0.94 6.63 15.81
C ASN A 133 1.35 7.61 14.71
N PHE A 134 2.58 7.45 14.24
CA PHE A 134 3.16 8.19 13.13
C PHE A 134 3.82 7.15 12.26
N ASP A 135 3.27 6.89 11.08
CA ASP A 135 3.71 5.82 10.17
C ASP A 135 3.86 6.36 8.75
N SER A 136 4.81 5.81 8.00
CA SER A 136 5.10 6.17 6.61
C SER A 136 4.91 4.98 5.70
N LYS A 137 4.13 5.15 4.63
CA LYS A 137 3.91 4.10 3.63
C LYS A 137 4.28 4.58 2.23
N VAL A 138 4.89 3.70 1.45
CA VAL A 138 5.19 3.92 0.03
C VAL A 138 3.97 3.48 -0.78
N VAL A 139 3.28 4.43 -1.45
CA VAL A 139 2.02 4.16 -2.16
C VAL A 139 2.22 3.44 -3.49
N ASN A 140 3.44 3.50 -4.06
CA ASN A 140 3.80 2.88 -5.33
C ASN A 140 4.84 1.78 -5.17
N MET A 141 4.77 1.00 -4.08
CA MET A 141 5.71 -0.08 -3.82
C MET A 141 5.73 -1.13 -4.94
N TYR A 142 4.57 -1.37 -5.56
CA TYR A 142 4.42 -2.29 -6.71
C TYR A 142 5.22 -1.86 -7.95
N GLU A 143 5.58 -0.58 -8.09
CA GLU A 143 6.44 -0.11 -9.18
C GLU A 143 7.94 -0.33 -8.90
N GLN A 144 8.30 -0.71 -7.66
CA GLN A 144 9.68 -0.75 -7.17
C GLN A 144 10.17 -2.16 -6.87
N ASP A 145 9.28 -3.13 -6.66
CA ASP A 145 9.62 -4.47 -6.18
C ASP A 145 10.00 -5.46 -7.30
N GLY A 146 10.04 -5.00 -8.55
CA GLY A 146 10.50 -5.80 -9.71
C GLY A 146 9.54 -6.92 -10.15
N TYR A 147 8.37 -7.02 -9.52
CA TYR A 147 7.28 -7.90 -9.95
C TYR A 147 6.21 -7.12 -10.70
N LYS A 148 5.44 -7.83 -11.53
CA LYS A 148 4.22 -7.27 -12.14
C LYS A 148 3.03 -7.49 -11.21
N TYR A 149 2.46 -6.38 -10.76
CA TYR A 149 1.22 -6.32 -9.99
C TYR A 149 0.06 -5.94 -10.88
N ASP A 150 -1.13 -6.40 -10.51
CA ASP A 150 -2.39 -5.85 -10.98
C ASP A 150 -3.22 -5.25 -9.82
N CYS A 151 -4.43 -4.74 -10.12
CA CYS A 151 -5.26 -4.09 -9.10
C CYS A 151 -5.55 -5.04 -7.93
N ALA A 152 -5.94 -6.29 -8.21
CA ALA A 152 -6.26 -7.28 -7.17
C ALA A 152 -5.03 -7.62 -6.32
N ASP A 153 -3.85 -7.72 -6.93
CA ASP A 153 -2.59 -7.91 -6.21
C ASP A 153 -2.34 -6.74 -5.24
N SER A 154 -2.57 -5.50 -5.66
CA SER A 154 -2.42 -4.31 -4.81
C SER A 154 -3.36 -4.30 -3.61
N VAL A 155 -4.58 -4.84 -3.80
CA VAL A 155 -5.56 -4.96 -2.73
C VAL A 155 -5.04 -5.93 -1.67
N ILE A 156 -4.60 -7.12 -2.08
CA ILE A 156 -4.01 -8.09 -1.15
C ILE A 156 -2.79 -7.53 -0.43
N GLN A 157 -1.88 -6.87 -1.15
CA GLN A 157 -0.68 -6.28 -0.57
C GLN A 157 -1.04 -5.30 0.55
N SER A 158 -2.06 -4.48 0.33
CA SER A 158 -2.53 -3.49 1.30
C SER A 158 -3.25 -4.15 2.48
N LEU A 159 -4.12 -5.14 2.24
CA LEU A 159 -4.80 -5.90 3.29
C LEU A 159 -3.80 -6.59 4.21
N MET A 160 -2.75 -7.21 3.66
CA MET A 160 -1.68 -7.81 4.45
C MET A 160 -0.94 -6.80 5.34
N LEU A 161 -0.65 -5.61 4.81
CA LEU A 161 -0.03 -4.54 5.60
C LEU A 161 -0.99 -4.03 6.69
N TYR A 162 -2.28 -3.92 6.37
CA TYR A 162 -3.28 -3.37 7.28
C TYR A 162 -3.65 -4.35 8.41
N ASN A 163 -3.64 -5.66 8.13
CA ASN A 163 -3.86 -6.71 9.12
C ASN A 163 -2.78 -6.75 10.21
N ASN A 164 -1.59 -6.22 9.95
CA ASN A 164 -0.49 -6.14 10.90
C ASN A 164 -0.42 -4.78 11.63
N LEU A 165 -1.40 -3.89 11.42
CA LEU A 165 -1.42 -2.61 12.12
C LEU A 165 -1.70 -2.81 13.61
N SER A 166 -0.93 -2.11 14.43
CA SER A 166 -1.10 -2.15 15.88
C SER A 166 -2.40 -1.52 16.37
N ILE A 167 -2.96 -0.56 15.61
CA ILE A 167 -4.20 0.14 15.93
C ILE A 167 -5.10 0.15 14.68
N PRO A 168 -6.07 -0.78 14.56
CA PRO A 168 -7.03 -0.75 13.46
C PRO A 168 -8.01 0.42 13.64
N PHE A 169 -8.47 0.99 12.52
CA PHE A 169 -9.60 1.90 12.56
C PHE A 169 -10.89 1.08 12.52
N ILE A 170 -11.73 1.22 13.55
CA ILE A 170 -12.97 0.45 13.70
C ILE A 170 -14.17 1.34 13.39
N ASN A 171 -15.07 0.88 12.54
CA ASN A 171 -16.30 1.61 12.20
C ASN A 171 -17.33 1.52 13.35
N THR A 172 -18.50 2.13 13.17
CA THR A 172 -19.57 2.12 14.19
C THR A 172 -20.19 0.74 14.44
N GLU A 173 -20.02 -0.20 13.51
CA GLU A 173 -20.53 -1.57 13.58
C GLU A 173 -19.53 -2.54 14.24
N GLY A 174 -18.30 -2.09 14.52
CA GLY A 174 -17.24 -2.93 15.08
C GLY A 174 -16.36 -3.62 14.04
N ASN A 175 -16.53 -3.30 12.75
CA ASN A 175 -15.72 -3.83 11.65
C ASN A 175 -14.46 -2.99 11.44
N ILE A 176 -13.40 -3.62 10.93
CA ILE A 176 -12.17 -2.91 10.53
C ILE A 176 -12.42 -2.19 9.22
N VAL A 177 -12.05 -0.92 9.16
CA VAL A 177 -11.96 -0.14 7.92
C VAL A 177 -10.59 -0.40 7.30
N TYR A 178 -10.56 -1.04 6.14
CA TYR A 178 -9.34 -1.34 5.39
C TYR A 178 -9.01 -0.24 4.40
N ILE A 179 -7.71 -0.02 4.21
CA ILE A 179 -7.20 1.06 3.34
C ILE A 179 -6.02 0.52 2.55
N GLY A 180 -5.95 0.89 1.27
CA GLY A 180 -4.81 0.58 0.42
C GLY A 180 -4.64 1.59 -0.71
N PHE A 181 -3.71 1.28 -1.61
CA PHE A 181 -3.26 2.22 -2.64
C PHE A 181 -3.11 1.54 -3.99
N TRP A 182 -3.48 2.25 -5.05
CA TRP A 182 -3.27 1.83 -6.43
C TRP A 182 -3.05 3.03 -7.37
N SER A 183 -2.55 2.78 -8.57
CA SER A 183 -2.23 3.81 -9.58
C SER A 183 -3.40 4.12 -10.52
N ASN A 184 -4.38 3.23 -10.66
CA ASN A 184 -5.51 3.40 -11.57
C ASN A 184 -6.83 3.51 -10.81
N GLY A 185 -7.38 4.73 -10.75
CA GLY A 185 -8.66 5.01 -10.09
C GLY A 185 -9.84 4.28 -10.74
N LYS A 186 -9.86 4.11 -12.07
CA LYS A 186 -10.96 3.41 -12.76
C LYS A 186 -11.00 1.93 -12.41
N GLU A 187 -9.85 1.28 -12.31
CA GLU A 187 -9.78 -0.13 -11.87
C GLU A 187 -10.33 -0.25 -10.45
N LEU A 188 -9.95 0.66 -9.54
CA LEU A 188 -10.47 0.70 -8.18
C LEU A 188 -11.99 0.91 -8.12
N GLU A 189 -12.55 1.79 -8.96
CA GLU A 189 -14.00 2.03 -9.04
C GLU A 189 -14.78 0.76 -9.42
N SER A 190 -14.18 -0.11 -10.23
CA SER A 190 -14.74 -1.41 -10.60
C SER A 190 -14.41 -2.54 -9.62
N THR A 191 -13.52 -2.29 -8.65
CA THR A 191 -13.02 -3.33 -7.76
C THR A 191 -14.02 -3.64 -6.66
N THR A 192 -14.20 -4.93 -6.37
CA THR A 192 -15.01 -5.41 -5.26
C THR A 192 -14.26 -6.44 -4.42
N ILE A 193 -14.66 -6.56 -3.16
CA ILE A 193 -14.29 -7.65 -2.26
C ILE A 193 -15.60 -8.35 -1.88
N ASP A 194 -15.75 -9.62 -2.20
CA ASP A 194 -17.00 -10.37 -1.97
C ASP A 194 -18.26 -9.68 -2.54
N ASN A 195 -18.13 -9.11 -3.75
CA ASN A 195 -19.16 -8.32 -4.44
C ASN A 195 -19.53 -6.99 -3.73
N VAL A 196 -18.77 -6.57 -2.73
CA VAL A 196 -18.92 -5.27 -2.07
C VAL A 196 -17.88 -4.31 -2.63
N PRO A 197 -18.29 -3.18 -3.26
CA PRO A 197 -17.35 -2.20 -3.80
C PRO A 197 -16.61 -1.45 -2.68
N PHE A 198 -15.52 -0.77 -3.03
CA PHE A 198 -14.90 0.18 -2.12
C PHE A 198 -15.87 1.31 -1.77
N THR A 199 -15.83 1.71 -0.50
CA THR A 199 -16.66 2.77 0.07
C THR A 199 -16.25 4.13 -0.47
N ASP A 200 -14.95 4.35 -0.64
CA ASP A 200 -14.42 5.62 -1.14
C ASP A 200 -13.09 5.42 -1.88
N ILE A 201 -12.80 6.32 -2.81
CA ILE A 201 -11.57 6.38 -3.59
C ILE A 201 -11.11 7.83 -3.60
N ILE A 202 -9.96 8.09 -2.99
CA ILE A 202 -9.42 9.43 -2.75
C ILE A 202 -8.15 9.63 -3.57
N ASP A 203 -8.13 10.69 -4.37
CA ASP A 203 -6.96 11.11 -5.14
C ASP A 203 -5.84 11.63 -4.21
N ILE A 204 -4.63 11.13 -4.45
CA ILE A 204 -3.40 11.57 -3.80
C ILE A 204 -2.55 12.25 -4.86
N SER A 205 -2.64 13.58 -4.90
CA SER A 205 -1.82 14.40 -5.80
C SER A 205 -0.46 14.71 -5.20
N TYR A 206 0.58 14.61 -6.04
CA TYR A 206 1.96 15.00 -5.71
C TYR A 206 2.41 16.20 -6.54
N ASP A 207 3.39 16.95 -6.05
CA ASP A 207 3.85 18.22 -6.65
C ASP A 207 4.41 18.07 -8.08
N ASP A 208 4.85 16.87 -8.46
CA ASP A 208 5.32 16.56 -9.82
C ASP A 208 4.19 16.18 -10.79
N GLY A 209 2.92 16.30 -10.36
CA GLY A 209 1.74 16.03 -11.15
C GLY A 209 1.35 14.55 -11.20
N LYS A 210 2.06 13.65 -10.49
CA LYS A 210 1.62 12.27 -10.34
C LYS A 210 0.44 12.17 -9.39
N VAL A 211 -0.49 11.27 -9.73
CA VAL A 211 -1.67 10.96 -8.94
C VAL A 211 -1.66 9.46 -8.66
N TYR A 212 -1.87 9.12 -7.39
CA TYR A 212 -2.20 7.78 -6.93
C TYR A 212 -3.55 7.84 -6.22
N TYR A 213 -4.13 6.69 -5.91
CA TYR A 213 -5.45 6.60 -5.34
C TYR A 213 -5.40 5.80 -4.04
N MET A 214 -6.00 6.34 -2.99
CA MET A 214 -6.28 5.60 -1.77
C MET A 214 -7.70 5.05 -1.86
N TRP A 215 -7.86 3.74 -1.71
CA TRP A 215 -9.19 3.14 -1.57
C TRP A 215 -9.50 2.87 -0.11
N ILE A 216 -10.79 2.93 0.23
CA ILE A 216 -11.33 2.64 1.55
C ILE A 216 -12.37 1.55 1.42
N TYR A 217 -12.24 0.50 2.21
CA TYR A 217 -13.22 -0.56 2.32
C TYR A 217 -13.79 -0.57 3.74
N ASP A 218 -14.99 -0.04 3.88
CA ASP A 218 -15.83 -0.08 5.07
C ASP A 218 -17.02 -1.03 4.82
N GLY A 219 -16.69 -2.30 4.65
CA GLY A 219 -17.64 -3.37 4.34
C GLY A 219 -17.68 -4.45 5.43
N PRO A 220 -18.29 -5.61 5.12
CA PRO A 220 -18.24 -6.78 5.99
C PRO A 220 -16.81 -7.15 6.37
N ASP A 221 -16.65 -7.53 7.62
CA ASP A 221 -15.36 -7.92 8.17
C ASP A 221 -14.82 -9.19 7.50
N ILE A 222 -13.61 -9.09 6.95
CA ILE A 222 -12.95 -10.18 6.22
C ILE A 222 -11.97 -10.98 7.09
N ARG A 223 -11.85 -10.64 8.38
CA ARG A 223 -10.95 -11.31 9.34
C ARG A 223 -11.15 -12.82 9.42
N GLU A 224 -12.40 -13.27 9.43
CA GLU A 224 -12.72 -14.70 9.51
C GLU A 224 -12.15 -15.45 8.31
N LYS A 225 -12.40 -14.96 7.09
CA LYS A 225 -11.82 -15.53 5.86
C LYS A 225 -10.28 -15.53 5.92
N LEU A 226 -9.67 -14.40 6.28
CA LEU A 226 -8.20 -14.30 6.37
C LEU A 226 -7.59 -15.27 7.38
N SER A 227 -8.31 -15.60 8.47
CA SER A 227 -7.84 -16.55 9.48
C SER A 227 -7.71 -17.99 8.97
N GLU A 228 -8.38 -18.33 7.87
CA GLU A 228 -8.27 -19.65 7.21
C GLU A 228 -6.89 -19.85 6.55
N ILE A 229 -6.16 -18.76 6.32
CA ILE A 229 -4.81 -18.80 5.73
C ILE A 229 -3.80 -18.52 6.83
N ASN A 230 -3.12 -19.57 7.27
CA ASN A 230 -1.96 -19.46 8.15
C ASN A 230 -0.80 -20.26 7.54
N GLY A 231 0.36 -19.61 7.39
CA GLY A 231 1.56 -20.19 6.78
C GLY A 231 1.75 -19.76 5.32
N LYS A 232 2.19 -20.68 4.47
CA LYS A 232 2.50 -20.37 3.07
C LYS A 232 1.23 -20.14 2.24
N CYS A 233 1.21 -19.06 1.48
CA CYS A 233 0.15 -18.78 0.52
C CYS A 233 0.67 -17.97 -0.67
N THR A 234 -0.22 -17.69 -1.62
CA THR A 234 0.01 -16.81 -2.75
C THR A 234 -1.07 -15.73 -2.77
N TYR A 235 -0.79 -14.66 -3.50
CA TYR A 235 -1.74 -13.58 -3.77
C TYR A 235 -2.99 -14.13 -4.46
N ARG A 236 -2.83 -15.02 -5.45
CA ARG A 236 -3.96 -15.71 -6.09
C ARG A 236 -4.90 -16.37 -5.09
N LYS A 237 -4.37 -17.12 -4.11
CA LYS A 237 -5.20 -17.81 -3.12
C LYS A 237 -6.02 -16.83 -2.27
N LEU A 238 -5.43 -15.69 -1.92
CA LEU A 238 -6.14 -14.65 -1.16
C LEU A 238 -7.19 -13.93 -2.01
N ILE A 239 -6.88 -13.65 -3.28
CA ILE A 239 -7.81 -13.07 -4.26
C ILE A 239 -9.04 -13.97 -4.41
N GLU A 240 -8.84 -15.27 -4.59
CA GLU A 240 -9.90 -16.27 -4.71
C GLU A 240 -10.73 -16.39 -3.42
N LEU A 241 -10.07 -16.42 -2.24
CA LEU A 241 -10.76 -16.55 -0.96
C LEU A 241 -11.63 -15.33 -0.62
N LEU A 242 -11.13 -14.14 -0.94
CA LEU A 242 -11.82 -12.87 -0.68
C LEU A 242 -12.77 -12.48 -1.83
N ASN A 243 -12.81 -13.27 -2.91
CA ASN A 243 -13.54 -12.99 -4.13
C ASN A 243 -13.31 -11.56 -4.64
N ILE A 244 -12.04 -11.22 -4.86
CA ILE A 244 -11.64 -9.91 -5.37
C ILE A 244 -11.77 -9.90 -6.89
N GLU A 245 -12.58 -8.99 -7.40
CA GLU A 245 -12.86 -8.83 -8.82
C GLU A 245 -12.66 -7.37 -9.22
N TYR A 246 -12.20 -7.12 -10.43
CA TYR A 246 -12.08 -5.78 -11.02
C TYR A 246 -12.08 -5.87 -12.56
N VAL A 247 -12.35 -4.75 -13.24
CA VAL A 247 -12.21 -4.60 -14.69
C VAL A 247 -10.85 -3.97 -14.98
N SER A 248 -10.00 -4.67 -15.72
CA SER A 248 -8.66 -4.18 -16.08
C SER A 248 -8.71 -3.01 -17.06
N ASP A 249 -7.68 -2.16 -17.06
CA ASP A 249 -7.58 -0.98 -17.94
C ASP A 249 -7.82 -1.29 -19.43
N ASP A 250 -7.36 -2.44 -19.93
CA ASP A 250 -7.60 -2.91 -21.30
C ASP A 250 -9.09 -3.08 -21.66
N ASN A 251 -9.98 -3.10 -20.67
CA ASN A 251 -11.41 -3.32 -20.79
C ASN A 251 -12.26 -2.15 -20.22
N LEU A 252 -11.62 -1.03 -19.88
CA LEU A 252 -12.31 0.19 -19.40
C LEU A 252 -12.53 1.14 -20.60
N ASP A 253 -13.79 1.29 -21.01
CA ASP A 253 -14.21 2.23 -22.07
C ASP A 253 -13.94 3.73 -21.73
#